data_AF-A0A9D0T303-F1
#
_entry.id   AF-A0A9D0T303-F1
#
_cell.length_a   1.000
_cell.length_b   1.000
_cell.length_c   1.000
_cell.angle_alpha   90.00
_cell.angle_beta   90.00
_cell.angle_gamma   90.00
#
_symmetry.space_group_name_H-M   'P 1'
#
loop_
_entity.id
_entity.type
_entity.pdbx_description
1 polymer ?
#
loop_
_entity_poly.entity_id
_entity_poly.type
_entity_poly.pdbx_seq_one_letter_code
_entity_poly.pdbx_strand_id
1 'polypeptide(L)'
;MMFGFNQQATLLDDESIYWMLDVFEWALTHFNSRKLQTETRLIYPNNECFPGTESSVEGMVTLIFSQVRSYAGIAALPCDLQNETGVSHAVPHESDVVDLPVMPGSKRWVFTYHTHTLNNPEVLIASFVHQIAYHIVSSAHRPPPGGDGNWPHAAEILATIMGFGVIMANTANTQKIRSCGSCSGPAVERESFLSQYDMSYALGIFCALKNVPVKEATLHLKKTLRTFYKKSYKEILSTTFSGNDRLRSLQATHFSNHQHII
;
A
#
# COMPACT_ATOMS: atom_id res chain seq x y z
N MET A 1 41.62 -21.40 17.92
CA MET A 1 40.72 -21.38 16.77
C MET A 1 39.57 -20.43 17.10
N MET A 2 39.53 -19.27 16.46
CA MET A 2 38.40 -18.34 16.56
C MET A 2 37.31 -18.81 15.61
N PHE A 3 36.17 -19.25 16.15
CA PHE A 3 34.96 -19.44 15.36
C PHE A 3 34.39 -18.05 15.06
N GLY A 4 34.56 -17.57 13.83
CA GLY A 4 33.85 -16.40 13.35
C GLY A 4 32.36 -16.73 13.29
N PHE A 5 31.55 -16.04 14.12
CA PHE A 5 30.10 -16.08 14.00
C PHE A 5 29.75 -15.51 12.64
N ASN A 6 29.28 -16.38 11.75
CA ASN A 6 28.75 -16.03 10.45
C ASN A 6 27.50 -15.16 10.68
N GLN A 7 27.63 -13.83 10.62
CA GLN A 7 26.48 -12.94 10.60
C GLN A 7 25.66 -13.31 9.37
N GLN A 8 24.46 -13.82 9.61
CA GLN A 8 23.57 -14.26 8.56
C GLN A 8 23.11 -13.01 7.80
N ALA A 9 23.53 -12.87 6.54
CA ALA A 9 23.14 -11.74 5.70
C ALA A 9 21.60 -11.65 5.65
N THR A 10 21.07 -10.48 6.01
CA THR A 10 19.66 -10.15 5.94
C THR A 10 19.18 -10.14 4.49
N LEU A 11 17.87 -10.34 4.28
CA LEU A 11 17.30 -10.39 2.92
C LEU A 11 17.31 -9.04 2.20
N LEU A 12 17.18 -7.96 2.96
CA LEU A 12 17.38 -6.58 2.54
C LEU A 12 18.49 -5.97 3.39
N ASP A 13 19.07 -4.86 2.95
CA ASP A 13 20.01 -4.11 3.77
C ASP A 13 19.31 -3.58 5.04
N ASP A 14 20.09 -3.44 6.12
CA ASP A 14 19.55 -3.02 7.42
C ASP A 14 18.92 -1.61 7.35
N GLU A 15 19.45 -0.71 6.52
CA GLU A 15 18.91 0.65 6.37
C GLU A 15 17.47 0.63 5.84
N SER A 16 17.22 -0.14 4.77
CA SER A 16 15.88 -0.35 4.22
C SER A 16 14.92 -0.99 5.23
N ILE A 17 15.39 -1.99 5.99
CA ILE A 17 14.59 -2.66 7.04
C ILE A 17 14.21 -1.67 8.14
N TYR A 18 15.19 -0.93 8.66
CA TYR A 18 14.96 0.04 9.73
C TYR A 18 14.08 1.19 9.27
N TRP A 19 14.30 1.71 8.06
CA TRP A 19 13.45 2.75 7.49
C TRP A 19 11.99 2.28 7.38
N MET A 20 11.75 1.05 6.89
CA MET A 20 10.38 0.51 6.86
C MET A 20 9.76 0.43 8.25
N LEU A 21 10.48 -0.09 9.25
CA LEU A 21 9.99 -0.18 10.63
C LEU A 21 9.68 1.20 11.22
N ASP A 22 10.53 2.20 10.98
CA ASP A 22 10.31 3.57 11.42
C ASP A 22 9.08 4.18 10.73
N VAL A 23 8.83 3.88 9.44
CA VAL A 23 7.63 4.34 8.73
C VAL A 23 6.39 3.63 9.25
N PHE A 24 6.47 2.34 9.59
CA PHE A 24 5.37 1.62 10.26
C PHE A 24 5.03 2.27 11.60
N GLU A 25 6.04 2.57 12.43
CA GLU A 25 5.85 3.25 13.72
C GLU A 25 5.27 4.65 13.54
N TRP A 26 5.82 5.44 12.61
CA TRP A 26 5.32 6.76 12.29
C TRP A 26 3.86 6.73 11.80
N ALA A 27 3.53 5.85 10.86
CA ALA A 27 2.18 5.79 10.28
C ALA A 27 1.15 5.34 11.33
N LEU A 28 1.49 4.33 12.14
CA LEU A 28 0.60 3.83 13.18
C LEU A 28 0.44 4.80 14.34
N THR A 29 1.42 5.67 14.61
CA THR A 29 1.28 6.73 15.62
C THR A 29 0.47 7.92 15.13
N HIS A 30 0.59 8.31 13.85
CA HIS A 30 -0.03 9.52 13.31
C HIS A 30 -1.43 9.30 12.73
N PHE A 31 -1.71 8.12 12.17
CA PHE A 31 -2.99 7.82 11.52
C PHE A 31 -3.82 6.81 12.30
N ASN A 32 -3.59 6.74 13.62
CA ASN A 32 -4.03 5.74 14.58
C ASN A 32 -5.57 5.60 14.74
N SER A 33 -6.30 5.37 13.66
CA SER A 33 -7.71 5.02 13.71
C SER A 33 -7.84 3.58 14.22
N ARG A 34 -8.82 3.35 15.10
CA ARG A 34 -9.19 2.01 15.57
C ARG A 34 -9.33 1.03 14.39
N LYS A 35 -9.79 1.51 13.23
CA LYS A 35 -9.93 0.74 12.00
C LYS A 35 -8.60 0.19 11.46
N LEU A 36 -7.53 1.00 11.41
CA LEU A 36 -6.19 0.50 11.02
C LEU A 36 -5.66 -0.53 12.03
N GLN A 37 -5.94 -0.31 13.32
CA GLN A 37 -5.41 -1.14 14.41
C GLN A 37 -6.10 -2.50 14.53
N THR A 38 -7.44 -2.54 14.57
CA THR A 38 -8.18 -3.76 14.95
C THR A 38 -9.00 -4.37 13.82
N GLU A 39 -9.44 -3.57 12.84
CA GLU A 39 -10.41 -4.04 11.82
C GLU A 39 -9.76 -4.34 10.46
N THR A 40 -8.51 -3.93 10.27
CA THR A 40 -7.83 -4.15 9.01
C THR A 40 -7.42 -5.61 8.85
N ARG A 41 -7.95 -6.23 7.78
CA ARG A 41 -7.61 -7.57 7.31
C ARG A 41 -6.69 -7.49 6.09
N LEU A 42 -6.06 -8.61 5.73
CA LEU A 42 -5.36 -8.70 4.46
C LEU A 42 -6.38 -8.71 3.29
N ILE A 43 -6.15 -7.88 2.29
CA ILE A 43 -7.03 -7.68 1.12
C ILE A 43 -6.43 -8.34 -0.11
N TYR A 44 -7.26 -9.06 -0.85
CA TYR A 44 -6.87 -9.84 -2.03
C TYR A 44 -7.49 -9.29 -3.31
N PRO A 45 -6.83 -9.43 -4.47
CA PRO A 45 -7.40 -9.05 -5.77
C PRO A 45 -8.36 -10.13 -6.27
N ASN A 46 -9.44 -10.39 -5.54
CA ASN A 46 -10.43 -11.43 -5.87
C ASN A 46 -11.86 -10.94 -5.63
N ASN A 47 -12.83 -11.74 -6.09
CA ASN A 47 -14.25 -11.41 -5.97
C ASN A 47 -14.78 -11.47 -4.51
N GLU A 48 -14.03 -12.07 -3.59
CA GLU A 48 -14.39 -12.05 -2.17
C GLU A 48 -14.14 -10.67 -1.55
N CYS A 49 -13.08 -9.99 -1.99
CA CYS A 49 -12.76 -8.64 -1.54
C CYS A 49 -13.37 -7.55 -2.43
N PHE A 50 -13.56 -7.83 -3.71
CA PHE A 50 -14.13 -6.92 -4.71
C PHE A 50 -15.34 -7.58 -5.40
N PRO A 51 -16.46 -7.76 -4.68
CA PRO A 51 -17.65 -8.39 -5.24
C PRO A 51 -18.39 -7.45 -6.19
N GLY A 52 -19.18 -8.04 -7.08
CA GLY A 52 -20.03 -7.32 -8.01
C GLY A 52 -19.49 -7.28 -9.42
N THR A 53 -20.37 -6.91 -10.35
CA THR A 53 -20.07 -6.81 -11.78
C THR A 53 -20.83 -5.61 -12.33
N GLU A 54 -20.22 -4.92 -13.27
CA GLU A 54 -20.81 -3.75 -13.92
C GLU A 54 -20.73 -3.93 -15.44
N SER A 55 -21.74 -3.41 -16.14
CA SER A 55 -21.83 -3.50 -17.60
C SER A 55 -21.07 -2.39 -18.32
N SER A 56 -20.74 -1.32 -17.60
CA SER A 56 -19.97 -0.18 -18.10
C SER A 56 -18.59 -0.11 -17.46
N VAL A 57 -17.65 0.46 -18.20
CA VAL A 57 -16.30 0.78 -17.72
C VAL A 57 -16.37 1.68 -16.49
N GLU A 58 -17.10 2.77 -16.56
CA GLU A 58 -17.20 3.76 -15.46
C GLU A 58 -17.85 3.16 -14.22
N GLY A 59 -18.86 2.30 -14.41
CA GLY A 59 -19.48 1.53 -13.33
C GLY A 59 -18.44 0.65 -12.62
N MET A 60 -17.64 -0.11 -13.38
CA MET A 60 -16.62 -0.98 -12.80
C MET A 60 -15.58 -0.20 -12.00
N VAL A 61 -15.11 0.94 -12.52
CA VAL A 61 -14.17 1.81 -11.81
C VAL A 61 -14.78 2.33 -10.52
N THR A 62 -16.03 2.81 -10.58
CA THR A 62 -16.74 3.34 -9.42
C THR A 62 -16.94 2.26 -8.35
N LEU A 63 -17.26 1.04 -8.76
CA LEU A 63 -17.43 -0.10 -7.87
C LEU A 63 -16.11 -0.45 -7.17
N ILE A 64 -15.01 -0.56 -7.92
CA ILE A 64 -13.68 -0.82 -7.36
C ILE A 64 -13.27 0.31 -6.41
N PHE A 65 -13.41 1.56 -6.83
CA PHE A 65 -13.04 2.73 -6.05
C PHE A 65 -13.82 2.82 -4.73
N SER A 66 -15.14 2.57 -4.77
CA SER A 66 -16.00 2.51 -3.58
C SER A 66 -15.51 1.44 -2.60
N GLN A 67 -15.15 0.27 -3.10
CA GLN A 67 -14.65 -0.83 -2.27
C GLN A 67 -13.29 -0.50 -1.64
N VAL A 68 -12.36 0.11 -2.40
CA VAL A 68 -11.08 0.59 -1.86
C VAL A 68 -11.30 1.61 -0.76
N ARG A 69 -12.18 2.60 -0.97
CA ARG A 69 -12.51 3.62 0.05
C ARG A 69 -13.08 3.01 1.32
N SER A 70 -13.90 1.96 1.19
CA SER A 70 -14.46 1.23 2.32
C SER A 70 -13.38 0.57 3.17
N TYR A 71 -12.47 -0.19 2.56
CA TYR A 71 -11.34 -0.81 3.27
C TYR A 71 -10.40 0.24 3.86
N ALA A 72 -10.15 1.31 3.11
CA ALA A 72 -9.30 2.43 3.52
C ALA A 72 -9.85 3.26 4.69
N GLY A 73 -11.13 3.09 5.05
CA GLY A 73 -11.74 3.85 6.14
C GLY A 73 -12.19 5.26 5.77
N ILE A 74 -12.27 5.58 4.48
CA ILE A 74 -12.62 6.92 3.98
C ILE A 74 -13.95 6.96 3.21
N ALA A 75 -14.80 5.94 3.36
CA ALA A 75 -16.08 5.85 2.65
C ALA A 75 -17.01 7.05 2.87
N ALA A 76 -16.95 7.68 4.05
CA ALA A 76 -17.75 8.85 4.39
C ALA A 76 -17.18 10.18 3.86
N LEU A 77 -15.92 10.21 3.41
CA LEU A 77 -15.29 11.45 2.93
C LEU A 77 -15.81 11.80 1.54
N PRO A 78 -16.11 13.08 1.25
CA PRO A 78 -16.50 13.48 -0.09
C PRO A 78 -15.31 13.38 -1.04
N CYS A 79 -15.47 12.59 -2.10
CA CYS A 79 -14.44 12.35 -3.11
C CYS A 79 -15.02 12.53 -4.51
N ASP A 80 -14.20 13.02 -5.43
CA ASP A 80 -14.51 13.08 -6.85
C ASP A 80 -13.56 12.15 -7.60
N LEU A 81 -14.09 11.43 -8.58
CA LEU A 81 -13.33 10.48 -9.38
C LEU A 81 -13.38 10.92 -10.84
N GLN A 82 -12.22 11.15 -11.44
CA GLN A 82 -12.08 11.72 -12.77
C GLN A 82 -11.28 10.79 -13.68
N ASN A 83 -11.65 10.74 -14.95
CA ASN A 83 -10.90 10.02 -15.97
C ASN A 83 -9.83 10.96 -16.58
N GLU A 84 -8.57 10.56 -16.51
CA GLU A 84 -7.45 11.37 -17.00
C GLU A 84 -7.44 11.54 -18.52
N THR A 85 -8.20 10.77 -19.29
CA THR A 85 -8.29 10.97 -20.75
C THR A 85 -8.97 12.28 -21.17
N GLY A 86 -9.49 13.07 -20.21
CA GLY A 86 -10.15 14.35 -20.45
C GLY A 86 -9.41 15.60 -19.95
N VAL A 87 -8.24 15.46 -19.30
CA VAL A 87 -7.54 16.58 -18.68
C VAL A 87 -6.09 16.59 -19.14
N SER A 88 -5.74 17.59 -19.94
CA SER A 88 -4.35 17.92 -20.27
C SER A 88 -3.56 18.05 -18.96
N HIS A 89 -2.34 17.51 -18.89
CA HIS A 89 -1.44 17.67 -17.75
C HIS A 89 -1.15 19.15 -17.48
N ALA A 90 -2.04 19.81 -16.76
CA ALA A 90 -1.70 20.94 -15.93
C ALA A 90 -1.52 20.36 -14.53
N VAL A 91 -0.26 20.23 -14.13
CA VAL A 91 0.08 20.36 -12.72
C VAL A 91 -0.70 21.58 -12.22
N PRO A 92 -1.47 21.50 -11.13
CA PRO A 92 -2.01 22.71 -10.51
C PRO A 92 -0.81 23.52 -9.98
N HIS A 93 -0.22 24.33 -10.86
CA HIS A 93 0.37 25.57 -10.41
C HIS A 93 -0.79 26.39 -9.86
N GLU A 94 -0.61 26.92 -8.67
CA GLU A 94 -1.53 27.86 -8.02
C GLU A 94 -1.75 29.10 -8.90
N SER A 95 -2.58 29.01 -9.93
CA SER A 95 -3.06 30.11 -10.77
C SER A 95 -3.99 29.50 -11.80
N ASP A 96 -5.28 29.40 -11.49
CA ASP A 96 -6.37 29.74 -12.41
C ASP A 96 -7.70 29.49 -11.71
N VAL A 97 -8.23 30.58 -11.18
CA VAL A 97 -9.56 30.66 -10.58
C VAL A 97 -10.58 30.67 -11.73
N VAL A 98 -11.21 29.51 -11.99
CA VAL A 98 -12.47 29.49 -12.72
C VAL A 98 -13.59 29.61 -11.68
N ASP A 99 -14.25 30.75 -11.70
CA ASP A 99 -15.28 31.18 -10.76
C ASP A 99 -16.56 30.36 -10.93
N LEU A 100 -16.59 29.18 -10.30
CA LEU A 100 -17.83 28.49 -9.93
C LEU A 100 -18.09 28.80 -8.46
N PRO A 101 -19.35 29.01 -8.02
CA PRO A 101 -19.64 29.36 -6.64
C PRO A 101 -19.30 28.18 -5.72
N VAL A 102 -18.06 28.19 -5.21
CA VAL A 102 -17.57 27.25 -4.21
C VAL A 102 -18.21 27.64 -2.90
N MET A 103 -19.11 26.80 -2.42
CA MET A 103 -19.56 26.84 -1.03
C MET A 103 -18.32 26.67 -0.12
N PRO A 104 -18.04 27.61 0.80
CA PRO A 104 -16.89 27.47 1.69
C PRO A 104 -17.17 26.33 2.68
N GLY A 105 -16.41 25.23 2.64
CA GLY A 105 -16.42 24.29 3.77
C GLY A 105 -16.03 22.82 3.57
N SER A 106 -15.83 22.27 2.36
CA SER A 106 -15.24 20.92 2.26
C SER A 106 -14.34 20.77 1.03
N LYS A 107 -13.02 20.72 1.28
CA LYS A 107 -12.03 20.33 0.26
C LYS A 107 -12.29 18.88 -0.11
N ARG A 108 -12.89 18.62 -1.27
CA ARG A 108 -13.14 17.26 -1.79
C ARG A 108 -11.81 16.66 -2.26
N TRP A 109 -11.60 15.38 -1.95
CA TRP A 109 -10.42 14.67 -2.46
C TRP A 109 -10.67 14.26 -3.91
N VAL A 110 -9.78 14.65 -4.81
CA VAL A 110 -9.89 14.34 -6.24
C VAL A 110 -8.98 13.16 -6.54
N PHE A 111 -9.57 12.13 -7.13
CA PHE A 111 -8.89 10.92 -7.56
C PHE A 111 -9.00 10.78 -9.05
N THR A 112 -7.97 10.16 -9.63
CA THR A 112 -7.89 10.02 -11.08
C THR A 112 -7.63 8.57 -11.47
N TYR A 113 -8.10 8.20 -12.66
CA TYR A 113 -7.81 6.89 -13.25
C TYR A 113 -7.60 7.02 -14.75
N HIS A 114 -6.82 6.09 -15.31
CA HIS A 114 -6.68 5.97 -16.75
C HIS A 114 -7.45 4.77 -17.29
N THR A 115 -8.12 4.95 -18.43
CA THR A 115 -8.84 3.87 -19.11
C THR A 115 -7.96 2.69 -19.53
N HIS A 116 -6.68 2.90 -19.79
CA HIS A 116 -5.77 1.79 -20.12
C HIS A 116 -5.53 0.87 -18.90
N THR A 117 -5.70 1.36 -17.66
CA THR A 117 -5.54 0.55 -16.44
C THR A 117 -6.69 -0.43 -16.18
N LEU A 118 -7.80 -0.29 -16.90
CA LEU A 118 -8.99 -1.14 -16.75
C LEU A 118 -8.76 -2.58 -17.17
N ASN A 119 -7.81 -2.82 -18.09
CA ASN A 119 -7.45 -4.16 -18.52
C ASN A 119 -6.73 -4.95 -17.43
N ASN A 120 -6.34 -4.30 -16.32
CA ASN A 120 -5.74 -4.93 -15.17
C ASN A 120 -6.33 -4.37 -13.86
N PRO A 121 -7.41 -4.98 -13.34
CA PRO A 121 -8.11 -4.48 -12.15
C PRO A 121 -7.20 -4.41 -10.92
N GLU A 122 -6.19 -5.27 -10.81
CA GLU A 122 -5.25 -5.24 -9.69
C GLU A 122 -4.37 -3.98 -9.72
N VAL A 123 -3.93 -3.54 -10.91
CA VAL A 123 -3.20 -2.27 -11.07
C VAL A 123 -4.10 -1.07 -10.77
N LEU A 124 -5.36 -1.09 -11.23
CA LEU A 124 -6.32 -0.04 -10.91
C LEU A 124 -6.55 0.09 -9.40
N ILE A 125 -6.75 -1.05 -8.71
CA ILE A 125 -6.88 -1.07 -7.25
C ILE A 125 -5.63 -0.47 -6.60
N ALA A 126 -4.44 -0.91 -7.01
CA ALA A 126 -3.18 -0.40 -6.46
C ALA A 126 -3.02 1.12 -6.65
N SER A 127 -3.38 1.65 -7.81
CA SER A 127 -3.35 3.09 -8.09
C SER A 127 -4.28 3.87 -7.15
N PHE A 128 -5.52 3.41 -6.94
CA PHE A 128 -6.43 4.05 -6.00
C PHE A 128 -5.95 3.98 -4.56
N VAL A 129 -5.46 2.82 -4.13
CA VAL A 129 -4.91 2.63 -2.80
C VAL A 129 -3.75 3.59 -2.57
N HIS A 130 -2.84 3.70 -3.54
CA HIS A 130 -1.70 4.62 -3.46
C HIS A 130 -2.15 6.08 -3.35
N GLN A 131 -3.06 6.55 -4.23
CA GLN A 131 -3.58 7.92 -4.16
C GLN A 131 -4.24 8.24 -2.81
N ILE A 132 -5.05 7.29 -2.29
CA ILE A 132 -5.70 7.46 -0.98
C ILE A 132 -4.66 7.53 0.12
N ALA A 133 -3.72 6.59 0.14
CA ALA A 133 -2.65 6.58 1.13
C ALA A 133 -1.80 7.86 1.04
N TYR A 134 -1.52 8.36 -0.17
CA TYR A 134 -0.80 9.60 -0.39
C TYR A 134 -1.53 10.82 0.19
N HIS A 135 -2.83 10.95 -0.06
CA HIS A 135 -3.66 12.00 0.56
C HIS A 135 -3.65 11.93 2.08
N ILE A 136 -3.68 10.72 2.65
CA ILE A 136 -3.61 10.53 4.10
C ILE A 136 -2.22 10.94 4.61
N VAL A 137 -1.14 10.40 4.07
CA VAL A 137 0.21 10.69 4.58
C VAL A 137 0.56 12.16 4.45
N SER A 138 0.28 12.79 3.30
CA SER A 138 0.56 14.21 3.05
C SER A 138 -0.27 15.17 3.92
N SER A 139 -1.28 14.68 4.64
CA SER A 139 -2.03 15.46 5.62
C SER A 139 -1.41 15.45 7.03
N ALA A 140 -0.36 14.66 7.27
CA ALA A 140 0.32 14.64 8.56
C ALA A 140 1.01 15.98 8.86
N HIS A 141 0.98 16.35 10.13
CA HIS A 141 1.68 17.54 10.64
C HIS A 141 3.21 17.35 10.66
N ARG A 142 3.69 16.11 10.66
CA ARG A 142 5.12 15.78 10.71
C ARG A 142 5.49 14.96 9.49
N PRO A 143 6.66 15.23 8.88
CA PRO A 143 7.14 14.45 7.75
C PRO A 143 7.37 12.98 8.15
N PRO A 144 7.35 12.06 7.17
CA PRO A 144 7.71 10.68 7.40
C PRO A 144 9.22 10.56 7.65
N PRO A 145 9.70 9.42 8.18
CA PRO A 145 11.12 9.13 8.28
C PRO A 145 11.88 9.40 6.97
N GLY A 146 12.99 10.13 7.08
CA GLY A 146 13.79 10.60 5.95
C GLY A 146 13.30 11.88 5.26
N GLY A 147 12.23 12.52 5.75
CA GLY A 147 11.82 13.88 5.35
C GLY A 147 10.76 13.93 4.24
N ASP A 148 10.49 15.15 3.75
CA ASP A 148 9.38 15.44 2.83
C ASP A 148 9.50 14.74 1.46
N GLY A 149 10.70 14.32 1.04
CA GLY A 149 10.86 13.56 -0.20
C GLY A 149 10.20 12.17 -0.17
N ASN A 150 9.87 11.67 1.03
CA ASN A 150 9.43 10.29 1.22
C ASN A 150 7.92 10.09 1.28
N TRP A 151 7.10 11.13 1.04
CA TRP A 151 5.64 10.98 1.03
C TRP A 151 5.14 9.84 0.13
N PRO A 152 5.62 9.69 -1.13
CA PRO A 152 5.16 8.59 -1.99
C PRO A 152 5.57 7.20 -1.47
N HIS A 153 6.77 7.08 -0.91
CA HIS A 153 7.26 5.82 -0.33
C HIS A 153 6.49 5.46 0.94
N ALA A 154 6.22 6.45 1.81
CA ALA A 154 5.42 6.28 3.01
C ALA A 154 3.96 5.91 2.69
N ALA A 155 3.41 6.42 1.58
CA ALA A 155 2.09 6.03 1.10
C ALA A 155 2.01 4.54 0.75
N GLU A 156 3.07 3.93 0.18
CA GLU A 156 3.08 2.50 -0.11
C GLU A 156 3.17 1.63 1.16
N ILE A 157 3.87 2.09 2.20
CA ILE A 157 3.86 1.45 3.51
C ILE A 157 2.48 1.59 4.17
N LEU A 158 1.87 2.78 4.12
CA LEU A 158 0.52 2.97 4.65
C LEU A 158 -0.52 2.11 3.92
N ALA A 159 -0.43 1.99 2.59
CA ALA A 159 -1.24 1.07 1.80
C ALA A 159 -1.13 -0.39 2.29
N THR A 160 0.08 -0.81 2.67
CA THR A 160 0.33 -2.13 3.26
C THR A 160 -0.32 -2.26 4.63
N ILE A 161 -0.21 -1.23 5.48
CA ILE A 161 -0.87 -1.16 6.79
C ILE A 161 -2.41 -1.22 6.66
N MET A 162 -2.96 -0.64 5.60
CA MET A 162 -4.39 -0.71 5.24
C MET A 162 -4.82 -2.08 4.68
N GLY A 163 -3.91 -3.06 4.61
CA GLY A 163 -4.19 -4.43 4.23
C GLY A 163 -3.95 -4.75 2.76
N PHE A 164 -3.50 -3.79 1.94
CA PHE A 164 -3.33 -3.99 0.50
C PHE A 164 -1.95 -4.52 0.09
N GLY A 165 -1.11 -4.96 1.04
CA GLY A 165 0.27 -5.33 0.78
C GLY A 165 0.46 -6.41 -0.30
N VAL A 166 -0.45 -7.38 -0.44
CA VAL A 166 -0.41 -8.37 -1.53
C VAL A 166 -0.56 -7.69 -2.89
N ILE A 167 -1.56 -6.83 -3.04
CA ILE A 167 -1.86 -6.11 -4.29
C ILE A 167 -0.72 -5.16 -4.63
N MET A 168 -0.20 -4.43 -3.64
CA MET A 168 0.92 -3.51 -3.83
C MET A 168 2.19 -4.23 -4.25
N ALA A 169 2.54 -5.35 -3.61
CA ALA A 169 3.71 -6.16 -3.97
C ALA A 169 3.57 -6.80 -5.35
N ASN A 170 2.39 -7.30 -5.70
CA ASN A 170 2.12 -7.86 -7.01
C ASN A 170 2.20 -6.83 -8.13
N THR A 171 1.91 -5.56 -7.86
CA THR A 171 1.85 -4.50 -8.88
C THR A 171 3.09 -3.59 -8.92
N ALA A 172 4.01 -3.72 -7.95
CA ALA A 172 5.29 -3.01 -7.88
C ALA A 172 6.31 -3.49 -8.94
N ASN A 173 5.89 -3.53 -10.20
CA ASN A 173 6.67 -4.07 -11.30
C ASN A 173 7.87 -3.16 -11.62
N THR A 174 9.05 -3.75 -11.66
CA THR A 174 10.30 -3.17 -12.21
C THR A 174 10.60 -3.64 -13.64
N GLN A 175 9.79 -4.55 -14.19
CA GLN A 175 10.06 -5.19 -15.48
C GLN A 175 9.14 -4.65 -16.57
N LYS A 176 9.69 -3.80 -17.43
CA LYS A 176 9.12 -3.43 -18.73
C LYS A 176 8.92 -4.70 -19.55
N ILE A 177 7.74 -5.30 -19.50
CA ILE A 177 7.43 -6.46 -20.35
C ILE A 177 7.30 -5.94 -21.79
N ARG A 178 8.41 -5.97 -22.54
CA ARG A 178 8.39 -5.91 -24.00
C ARG A 178 7.88 -7.26 -24.52
N SER A 179 6.57 -7.42 -24.55
CA SER A 179 5.96 -8.52 -25.31
C SER A 179 6.22 -8.26 -26.80
N CYS A 180 6.84 -9.24 -27.48
CA CYS A 180 6.81 -9.49 -28.93
C CYS A 180 6.86 -8.25 -29.86
N GLY A 181 7.89 -8.14 -30.70
CA GLY A 181 8.07 -7.02 -31.66
C GLY A 181 6.95 -6.78 -32.68
N SER A 182 5.89 -7.59 -32.70
CA SER A 182 4.69 -7.41 -33.53
C SER A 182 3.38 -7.34 -32.73
N CYS A 183 3.39 -7.56 -31.41
CA CYS A 183 2.20 -7.55 -30.56
C CYS A 183 2.52 -6.89 -29.20
N SER A 184 2.40 -5.57 -29.11
CA SER A 184 2.41 -4.88 -27.83
C SER A 184 1.65 -3.56 -27.89
N GLY A 185 0.47 -3.54 -27.26
CA GLY A 185 -0.02 -2.30 -26.65
C GLY A 185 0.90 -1.91 -25.47
N PRO A 186 0.89 -0.65 -25.01
CA PRO A 186 1.72 -0.21 -23.92
C PRO A 186 1.46 -1.05 -22.66
N ALA A 187 2.54 -1.46 -21.97
CA ALA A 187 2.42 -2.10 -20.68
C ALA A 187 1.70 -1.15 -19.71
N VAL A 188 0.62 -1.63 -19.12
CA VAL A 188 -0.13 -0.90 -18.10
C VAL A 188 0.63 -1.05 -16.78
N GLU A 189 1.40 -0.04 -16.42
CA GLU A 189 2.21 0.01 -15.20
C GLU A 189 1.73 1.19 -14.35
N ARG A 190 1.73 1.01 -13.02
CA ARG A 190 1.56 2.12 -12.07
C ARG A 190 2.93 2.70 -11.73
N GLU A 191 2.97 3.98 -11.36
CA GLU A 191 4.12 4.53 -10.67
C GLU A 191 4.31 3.78 -9.34
N SER A 192 5.52 3.25 -9.11
CA SER A 192 5.89 2.49 -7.91
C SER A 192 7.14 3.12 -7.31
N PHE A 193 7.16 3.29 -6.00
CA PHE A 193 8.22 4.02 -5.30
C PHE A 193 9.15 3.07 -4.53
N LEU A 194 8.62 1.95 -4.06
CA LEU A 194 9.31 0.83 -3.47
C LEU A 194 9.34 -0.35 -4.45
N SER A 195 10.40 -1.16 -4.37
CA SER A 195 10.51 -2.33 -5.23
C SER A 195 9.49 -3.41 -4.81
N GLN A 196 9.20 -4.35 -5.70
CA GLN A 196 8.42 -5.54 -5.36
C GLN A 196 8.99 -6.33 -4.16
N TYR A 197 10.30 -6.26 -3.91
CA TYR A 197 10.93 -6.94 -2.78
C TYR A 197 10.74 -6.16 -1.48
N ASP A 198 10.86 -4.84 -1.52
CA ASP A 198 10.56 -3.97 -0.36
C ASP A 198 9.08 -4.10 0.03
N MET A 199 8.17 -4.06 -0.96
CA MET A 199 6.74 -4.28 -0.72
C MET A 199 6.44 -5.69 -0.18
N SER A 200 7.17 -6.71 -0.67
CA SER A 200 7.03 -8.08 -0.13
C SER A 200 7.54 -8.18 1.31
N TYR A 201 8.58 -7.43 1.66
CA TYR A 201 9.11 -7.37 3.02
C TYR A 201 8.17 -6.62 3.96
N ALA A 202 7.65 -5.45 3.54
CA ALA A 202 6.63 -4.68 4.24
C ALA A 202 5.37 -5.52 4.50
N LEU A 203 4.93 -6.32 3.51
CA LEU A 203 3.85 -7.28 3.69
C LEU A 203 4.19 -8.32 4.76
N GLY A 204 5.45 -8.78 4.84
CA GLY A 204 5.95 -9.64 5.91
C GLY A 204 5.79 -9.00 7.29
N ILE A 205 6.17 -7.72 7.43
CA ILE A 205 6.03 -6.96 8.68
C ILE A 205 4.55 -6.88 9.07
N PHE A 206 3.68 -6.46 8.14
CA PHE A 206 2.23 -6.39 8.38
C PHE A 206 1.66 -7.74 8.83
N CYS A 207 1.98 -8.82 8.13
CA CYS A 207 1.48 -10.15 8.47
C CYS A 207 1.99 -10.62 9.84
N ALA A 208 3.24 -10.32 10.19
CA ALA A 208 3.80 -10.64 11.50
C ALA A 208 3.11 -9.85 12.62
N LEU A 209 2.83 -8.56 12.40
CA LEU A 209 2.09 -7.71 13.33
C LEU A 209 0.64 -8.19 13.54
N LYS A 210 -0.02 -8.61 12.45
CA LYS A 210 -1.43 -9.05 12.46
C LYS A 210 -1.63 -10.54 12.72
N ASN A 211 -0.55 -11.29 12.95
CA ASN A 211 -0.55 -12.76 13.05
C ASN A 211 -1.24 -13.46 11.86
N VAL A 212 -1.08 -12.92 10.65
CA VAL A 212 -1.66 -13.49 9.42
C VAL A 212 -0.83 -14.70 8.99
N PRO A 213 -1.44 -15.88 8.81
CA PRO A 213 -0.74 -17.07 8.33
C PRO A 213 -0.06 -16.83 6.98
N VAL A 214 1.20 -17.26 6.85
CA VAL A 214 2.00 -17.17 5.60
C VAL A 214 1.23 -17.69 4.38
N LYS A 215 0.44 -18.74 4.56
CA LYS A 215 -0.34 -19.38 3.49
C LYS A 215 -1.33 -18.41 2.85
N GLU A 216 -1.99 -17.57 3.64
CA GLU A 216 -3.02 -16.64 3.17
C GLU A 216 -2.44 -15.63 2.17
N ALA A 217 -1.34 -14.96 2.51
CA ALA A 217 -0.65 -14.06 1.58
C ALA A 217 -0.12 -14.81 0.35
N THR A 218 0.52 -15.97 0.53
CA THR A 218 1.15 -16.69 -0.60
C THR A 218 0.17 -17.25 -1.63
N LEU A 219 -1.11 -17.42 -1.26
CA LEU A 219 -2.15 -17.88 -2.18
C LEU A 219 -2.35 -16.87 -3.32
N HIS A 220 -2.36 -15.58 -2.98
CA HIS A 220 -2.64 -14.47 -3.88
C HIS A 220 -1.39 -13.73 -4.36
N LEU A 221 -0.24 -13.94 -3.72
CA LEU A 221 1.04 -13.35 -4.15
C LEU A 221 1.55 -14.00 -5.45
N LYS A 222 2.15 -13.20 -6.33
CA LYS A 222 2.86 -13.65 -7.55
C LYS A 222 3.87 -14.73 -7.21
N LYS A 223 3.94 -15.76 -8.06
CA LYS A 223 4.81 -16.94 -7.84
C LYS A 223 6.27 -16.56 -7.57
N THR A 224 6.78 -15.56 -8.29
CA THR A 224 8.16 -15.04 -8.17
C THR A 224 8.47 -14.44 -6.79
N LEU A 225 7.46 -13.90 -6.09
CA LEU A 225 7.63 -13.22 -4.81
C LEU A 225 7.41 -14.15 -3.61
N ARG A 226 6.70 -15.28 -3.79
CA ARG A 226 6.34 -16.21 -2.69
C ARG A 226 7.55 -16.69 -1.89
N THR A 227 8.64 -17.03 -2.57
CA THR A 227 9.85 -17.51 -1.89
C THR A 227 10.50 -16.41 -1.06
N PHE A 228 10.59 -15.19 -1.62
CA PHE A 228 11.15 -14.04 -0.92
C PHE A 228 10.30 -13.70 0.31
N TYR A 229 8.98 -13.52 0.14
CA TYR A 229 8.03 -13.26 1.22
C TYR A 229 8.12 -14.27 2.37
N LYS A 230 8.18 -15.58 2.06
CA LYS A 230 8.33 -16.63 3.08
C LYS A 230 9.61 -16.47 3.89
N LYS A 231 10.71 -16.10 3.24
CA LYS A 231 11.99 -15.84 3.91
C LYS A 231 11.88 -14.58 4.76
N SER A 232 11.30 -13.49 4.24
CA SER A 232 11.09 -12.24 4.98
C SER A 232 10.28 -12.47 6.25
N TYR A 233 9.14 -13.16 6.15
CA TYR A 233 8.30 -13.50 7.30
C TYR A 233 9.06 -14.32 8.36
N LYS A 234 9.89 -15.29 7.92
CA LYS A 234 10.71 -16.09 8.82
C LYS A 234 11.80 -15.25 9.50
N GLU A 235 12.45 -14.36 8.75
CA GLU A 235 13.47 -13.45 9.27
C GLU A 235 12.88 -12.52 10.33
N ILE A 236 11.74 -11.88 10.04
CA ILE A 236 11.04 -10.94 10.93
C ILE A 236 10.63 -11.60 12.26
N LEU A 237 10.27 -12.89 12.26
CA LEU A 237 9.93 -13.63 13.48
C LEU A 237 11.15 -14.25 14.19
N SER A 238 12.34 -14.15 13.62
CA SER A 238 13.55 -14.71 14.22
C SER A 238 13.95 -13.89 15.46
N THR A 239 14.45 -14.57 16.50
CA THR A 239 15.03 -13.89 17.67
C THR A 239 16.29 -13.08 17.34
N THR A 240 16.91 -13.35 16.21
CA THR A 240 18.10 -12.63 15.71
C THR A 240 17.76 -11.46 14.79
N PHE A 241 16.47 -11.16 14.56
CA PHE A 241 16.07 -10.04 13.72
C PHE A 241 16.56 -8.72 14.33
N SER A 242 17.31 -7.95 13.54
CA SER A 242 17.93 -6.69 13.96
C SER A 242 16.90 -5.62 14.36
N GLY A 243 15.67 -5.72 13.84
CA GLY A 243 14.53 -4.87 14.19
C GLY A 243 13.61 -5.41 15.29
N ASN A 244 13.99 -6.46 16.03
CA ASN A 244 13.11 -7.10 17.00
C ASN A 244 12.55 -6.16 18.08
N ASP A 245 13.38 -5.26 18.62
CA ASP A 245 12.93 -4.33 19.65
C ASP A 245 11.87 -3.37 19.11
N ARG A 246 12.07 -2.85 17.88
CA ARG A 246 11.08 -2.02 17.17
C ARG A 246 9.80 -2.80 16.88
N LEU A 247 9.90 -4.01 16.35
CA LEU A 247 8.74 -4.86 16.07
C LEU A 247 7.94 -5.15 17.35
N ARG A 248 8.62 -5.41 18.48
CA ARG A 248 7.98 -5.59 19.78
C ARG A 248 7.34 -4.30 20.29
N SER A 249 7.98 -3.15 20.13
CA SER A 249 7.40 -1.85 20.46
C SER A 249 6.13 -1.59 19.65
N LEU A 250 6.13 -1.92 18.35
CA LEU A 250 4.95 -1.88 17.50
C LEU A 250 3.87 -2.85 18.02
N GLN A 251 4.24 -4.09 18.34
CA GLN A 251 3.29 -5.08 18.87
C GLN A 251 2.64 -4.63 20.19
N ALA A 252 3.44 -4.08 21.12
CA ALA A 252 2.97 -3.61 22.42
C ALA A 252 2.11 -2.35 22.30
N THR A 253 2.49 -1.41 21.43
CA THR A 253 1.74 -0.16 21.23
C THR A 253 0.41 -0.40 20.51
N HIS A 254 0.33 -1.41 19.65
CA HIS A 254 -0.81 -1.60 18.74
C HIS A 254 -1.72 -2.80 19.05
N PHE A 255 -1.30 -3.79 19.87
CA PHE A 255 -2.08 -5.03 20.07
C PHE A 255 -2.34 -5.43 21.54
N SER A 256 -1.97 -4.62 22.54
CA SER A 256 -2.22 -4.93 23.97
C SER A 256 -3.68 -4.83 24.44
N ASN A 257 -4.67 -4.60 23.56
CA ASN A 257 -6.09 -4.54 23.93
C ASN A 257 -6.89 -5.84 23.69
N HIS A 258 -6.24 -6.99 23.50
CA HIS A 258 -6.93 -8.27 23.22
C HIS A 258 -6.80 -9.37 24.30
N GLN A 259 -6.59 -9.03 25.58
CA GLN A 259 -6.59 -10.05 26.65
C GLN A 259 -7.78 -10.03 27.63
N HIS A 260 -8.78 -9.16 27.48
CA HIS A 260 -9.95 -9.21 28.35
C HIS A 260 -11.27 -9.00 27.62
N ILE A 261 -11.69 -9.98 26.81
CA ILE A 261 -13.11 -10.33 26.67
C ILE A 261 -13.18 -11.86 26.50
N ILE A 262 -13.35 -12.56 27.62
CA ILE A 262 -14.08 -13.85 27.69
C ILE A 262 -15.51 -13.49 28.04
#